data_AF-A0A7K2NNN9-F1
#
_entry.id   AF-A0A7K2NNN9-F1
#
_cell.length_a   1.000
_cell.length_b   1.000
_cell.length_c   1.000
_cell.angle_alpha   90.00
_cell.angle_beta   90.00
_cell.angle_gamma   90.00
#
_symmetry.space_group_name_H-M   'P 1'
#
loop_
_entity.id
_entity.type
_entity.pdbx_description
1 polymer ?
#
loop_
_entity_poly.entity_id
_entity_poly.type
_entity_poly.pdbx_seq_one_letter_code
_entity_poly.pdbx_strand_id
1 'polypeptide(L)'
;MHRTRLKSTSTARRPRLRTTLALFTGLLLAVGTPATVAGAHPGHPEHDETAAAAEGQFQQVPLAKGEPEMGEPMSLAVLPDRSVLHTARDGTLRLTDQGGVTKVAGKIPVYNHDEEGLQGVGIDPDFEN
;
A
#
# COMPACT_ATOMS: atom_id res chain seq x y z
N MET A 1 17.25 -58.44 40.36
CA MET A 1 17.03 -59.65 39.53
C MET A 1 15.60 -59.65 39.01
N HIS A 2 15.43 -59.72 37.68
CA HIS A 2 14.35 -60.40 36.92
C HIS A 2 12.88 -60.26 37.43
N ARG A 3 11.86 -59.80 36.66
CA ARG A 3 11.58 -59.98 35.23
C ARG A 3 10.63 -58.92 34.65
N THR A 4 10.90 -58.66 33.39
CA THR A 4 10.22 -57.92 32.32
C THR A 4 8.87 -58.52 31.90
N ARG A 5 7.89 -57.68 31.56
CA ARG A 5 7.21 -57.58 30.24
C ARG A 5 5.88 -56.83 30.35
N LEU A 6 5.84 -55.60 29.84
CA LEU A 6 4.59 -54.99 29.36
C LEU A 6 4.27 -55.60 27.99
N LYS A 7 3.10 -56.23 27.91
CA LYS A 7 2.54 -56.81 26.69
C LYS A 7 1.61 -55.75 26.09
N SER A 8 2.00 -55.13 24.98
CA SER A 8 1.03 -54.47 24.11
C SER A 8 1.30 -54.86 22.67
N THR A 9 0.25 -55.34 22.06
CA THR A 9 0.20 -56.09 20.81
C THR A 9 0.44 -55.19 19.61
N SER A 10 1.37 -55.59 18.76
CA SER A 10 1.54 -55.03 17.42
C SER A 10 0.46 -55.56 16.47
N THR A 11 0.11 -54.70 15.51
CA THR A 11 -0.54 -54.94 14.21
C THR A 11 -2.02 -55.29 14.14
N ALA A 12 -2.78 -54.37 13.53
CA ALA A 12 -3.55 -54.70 12.34
C ALA A 12 -3.53 -53.52 11.35
N ARG A 13 -2.71 -53.66 10.30
CA ARG A 13 -3.05 -53.10 8.99
C ARG A 13 -4.33 -53.81 8.55
N ARG A 14 -5.35 -53.06 8.13
CA ARG A 14 -5.79 -53.18 6.73
C ARG A 14 -6.61 -51.97 6.29
N PRO A 15 -6.34 -51.50 5.06
CA PRO A 15 -7.04 -50.40 4.43
C PRO A 15 -8.29 -50.91 3.70
N ARG A 16 -9.00 -49.98 3.06
CA ARG A 16 -9.96 -50.12 1.95
C ARG A 16 -11.41 -49.93 2.35
N LEU A 17 -12.10 -49.26 1.42
CA LEU A 17 -13.55 -49.19 1.23
C LEU A 17 -14.33 -48.06 1.89
N ARG A 18 -13.72 -46.92 2.23
CA ARG A 18 -14.51 -45.73 2.60
C ARG A 18 -13.89 -44.43 2.15
N THR A 19 -13.83 -44.17 0.84
CA THR A 19 -13.96 -42.81 0.26
C THR A 19 -13.83 -42.79 -1.28
N THR A 20 -14.41 -43.76 -1.98
CA THR A 20 -14.70 -43.62 -3.42
C THR A 20 -15.86 -42.63 -3.70
N LEU A 21 -16.35 -41.93 -2.67
CA LEU A 21 -17.36 -40.86 -2.78
C LEU A 21 -16.76 -39.44 -2.73
N ALA A 22 -15.43 -39.29 -2.69
CA ALA A 22 -14.78 -37.97 -2.75
C ALA A 22 -14.36 -37.56 -4.18
N LEU A 23 -14.70 -38.34 -5.19
CA LEU A 23 -14.36 -38.08 -6.60
C LEU A 23 -15.54 -37.54 -7.43
N PHE A 24 -16.70 -37.26 -6.82
CA PHE A 24 -17.85 -36.63 -7.49
C PHE A 24 -18.18 -35.20 -7.03
N THR A 25 -17.47 -34.66 -6.04
CA THR A 25 -17.58 -33.23 -5.67
C THR A 25 -16.51 -32.34 -6.34
N GLY A 26 -15.50 -32.92 -6.99
CA GLY A 26 -14.46 -32.19 -7.71
C GLY A 26 -14.83 -31.74 -9.13
N LEU A 27 -15.95 -32.22 -9.70
CA LEU A 27 -16.34 -31.93 -11.09
C LEU A 27 -17.51 -30.93 -11.20
N LEU A 28 -18.10 -30.48 -10.09
CA LEU A 28 -19.24 -29.55 -10.10
C LEU A 28 -18.90 -28.10 -9.72
N LEU A 29 -17.62 -27.73 -9.66
CA LEU A 29 -17.17 -26.34 -9.55
C LEU A 29 -16.37 -25.87 -10.78
N ALA A 30 -16.51 -26.58 -11.90
CA ALA A 30 -15.94 -26.21 -13.19
C ALA A 30 -17.02 -25.72 -14.18
N VAL A 31 -18.11 -25.12 -13.68
CA VAL A 31 -19.20 -24.61 -14.51
C VAL A 31 -19.51 -23.17 -14.11
N GLY A 32 -18.89 -22.25 -14.86
CA GLY A 32 -19.45 -20.95 -15.24
C GLY A 32 -19.94 -20.03 -14.14
N THR A 33 -19.04 -19.27 -13.52
CA THR A 33 -19.39 -17.88 -13.18
C THR A 33 -19.27 -17.06 -14.47
N PRO A 34 -20.35 -16.45 -15.00
CA PRO A 34 -20.17 -15.45 -16.03
C PRO A 34 -19.39 -14.30 -15.40
N ALA A 35 -18.21 -14.01 -15.95
CA ALA A 35 -17.54 -12.76 -15.67
C ALA A 35 -18.49 -11.64 -16.10
N THR A 36 -19.14 -10.97 -15.15
CA THR A 36 -19.79 -9.70 -15.42
C THR A 36 -18.68 -8.71 -15.71
N VAL A 37 -18.34 -8.57 -16.99
CA VAL A 37 -17.56 -7.42 -17.46
C VAL A 37 -18.41 -6.21 -17.11
N ALA A 38 -17.90 -5.33 -16.24
CA ALA A 38 -18.48 -4.02 -16.04
C ALA A 38 -18.38 -3.29 -17.38
N GLY A 39 -19.45 -3.36 -18.18
CA GLY A 39 -19.56 -2.57 -19.39
C GLY A 39 -19.61 -1.10 -18.99
N ALA A 40 -18.69 -0.29 -19.52
CA ALA A 40 -18.80 1.15 -19.44
C ALA A 40 -20.21 1.56 -19.93
N HIS A 41 -20.88 2.45 -19.20
CA HIS A 41 -22.19 2.94 -19.61
C HIS A 41 -22.09 3.59 -21.00
N PRO A 42 -23.04 3.34 -21.92
CA PRO A 42 -23.07 4.00 -23.22
C PRO A 42 -23.10 5.51 -23.02
N GLY A 43 -22.12 6.22 -23.58
CA GLY A 43 -22.00 7.67 -23.45
C GLY A 43 -20.90 8.16 -22.49
N HIS A 44 -20.07 7.27 -21.93
CA HIS A 44 -18.76 7.74 -21.47
C HIS A 44 -17.97 8.18 -22.71
N PRO A 45 -17.53 9.44 -22.82
CA PRO A 45 -16.63 9.83 -23.90
C PRO A 45 -15.45 8.87 -23.85
N GLU A 46 -15.21 8.22 -24.97
CA GLU A 46 -14.02 7.41 -25.15
C GLU A 46 -12.87 8.40 -25.00
N HIS A 47 -12.16 8.35 -23.87
CA HIS A 47 -10.89 9.04 -23.72
C HIS A 47 -9.88 8.30 -24.61
N ASP A 48 -10.09 8.39 -25.92
CA ASP A 48 -9.27 7.78 -26.98
C ASP A 48 -8.04 8.64 -27.31
N GLU A 49 -7.72 9.56 -26.41
CA GLU A 49 -6.36 10.04 -26.24
C GLU A 49 -6.00 9.73 -24.79
N THR A 50 -5.10 8.77 -24.60
CA THR A 50 -4.02 9.07 -23.66
C THR A 50 -3.44 10.38 -24.20
N ALA A 51 -3.87 11.51 -23.66
CA ALA A 51 -3.19 12.76 -23.89
C ALA A 51 -1.78 12.47 -23.39
N ALA A 52 -0.89 12.03 -24.30
CA ALA A 52 0.52 11.91 -24.04
C ALA A 52 0.84 13.27 -23.45
N ALA A 53 1.19 13.31 -22.15
CA ALA A 53 1.45 14.55 -21.46
C ALA A 53 2.42 15.30 -22.35
N ALA A 54 1.94 16.33 -23.05
CA ALA A 54 2.51 16.61 -24.35
C ALA A 54 3.99 16.93 -24.17
N GLU A 55 4.82 16.05 -24.71
CA GLU A 55 6.23 16.01 -24.33
C GLU A 55 6.84 17.37 -24.68
N GLY A 56 7.47 18.02 -23.70
CA GLY A 56 7.99 19.38 -23.83
C GLY A 56 7.05 20.52 -23.41
N GLN A 57 5.81 20.26 -23.00
CA GLN A 57 4.92 21.28 -22.42
C GLN A 57 5.17 21.53 -20.94
N PHE A 58 5.84 20.60 -20.25
CA PHE A 58 6.17 20.70 -18.82
C PHE A 58 7.66 20.51 -18.61
N GLN A 59 8.22 21.31 -17.71
CA GLN A 59 9.58 21.16 -17.22
C GLN A 59 9.53 20.66 -15.78
N GLN A 60 10.21 19.54 -15.49
CA GLN A 60 10.45 19.13 -14.12
C GLN A 60 11.59 19.95 -13.54
N VAL A 61 11.29 20.79 -12.54
CA VAL A 61 12.29 21.51 -11.74
C VAL A 61 12.23 20.95 -10.33
N PRO A 62 13.25 20.19 -9.91
CA PRO A 62 13.27 19.65 -8.57
C PRO A 62 13.64 20.73 -7.55
N LEU A 63 12.78 20.93 -6.55
CA LEU A 63 13.05 21.89 -5.48
C LEU A 63 13.81 21.25 -4.33
N ALA A 64 13.58 19.96 -4.07
CA ALA A 64 14.32 19.21 -3.08
C ALA A 64 14.32 17.72 -3.42
N LYS A 65 15.36 16.99 -3.01
CA LYS A 65 15.64 15.60 -3.42
C LYS A 65 16.37 14.80 -2.35
N GLY A 66 16.05 13.51 -2.33
CA GLY A 66 16.80 12.51 -1.58
C GLY A 66 16.60 12.60 -0.07
N GLU A 67 17.14 11.61 0.63
CA GLU A 67 16.91 11.39 2.06
C GLU A 67 17.20 12.62 2.95
N PRO A 68 18.26 13.42 2.75
CA PRO A 68 18.53 14.55 3.64
C PRO A 68 17.41 15.60 3.63
N GLU A 69 16.83 15.83 2.46
CA GLU A 69 15.80 16.86 2.26
C GLU A 69 14.39 16.30 2.37
N MET A 70 14.19 14.99 2.15
CA MET A 70 12.87 14.37 2.00
C MET A 70 12.56 13.33 3.08
N GLY A 71 13.58 12.66 3.63
CA GLY A 71 13.39 11.45 4.45
C GLY A 71 12.61 10.38 3.68
N GLU A 72 11.49 9.96 4.28
CA GLU A 72 10.47 9.10 3.66
C GLU A 72 9.17 9.91 3.45
N PRO A 73 8.99 10.59 2.30
CA PRO A 73 7.87 11.51 2.08
C PRO A 73 6.50 10.85 2.15
N MET A 74 5.55 11.49 2.82
CA MET A 74 4.18 11.01 2.95
C MET A 74 3.15 11.98 2.35
N SER A 75 3.19 13.25 2.74
CA SER A 75 2.23 14.27 2.30
C SER A 75 2.90 15.63 2.16
N LEU A 76 2.28 16.53 1.39
CA LEU A 76 2.67 17.92 1.27
C LEU A 76 1.48 18.87 1.31
N ALA A 77 1.71 20.11 1.68
CA ALA A 77 0.76 21.22 1.60
C ALA A 77 1.49 22.52 1.24
N VAL A 78 0.88 23.33 0.37
CA VAL A 78 1.47 24.58 -0.13
C VAL A 78 0.94 25.75 0.69
N LEU A 79 1.85 26.56 1.23
CA LEU A 79 1.53 27.76 2.00
C LEU A 79 1.18 28.93 1.08
N PRO A 80 0.53 29.99 1.59
CA PRO A 80 0.19 31.17 0.80
C PRO A 80 1.40 31.91 0.20
N ASP A 81 2.56 31.84 0.86
CA ASP A 81 3.84 32.37 0.34
C ASP A 81 4.50 31.46 -0.74
N ARG A 82 3.81 30.36 -1.12
CA ARG A 82 4.25 29.31 -2.05
C ARG A 82 5.43 28.47 -1.57
N SER A 83 5.80 28.56 -0.29
CA SER A 83 6.62 27.51 0.34
C SER A 83 5.80 26.23 0.51
N VAL A 84 6.47 25.10 0.68
CA VAL A 84 5.83 23.77 0.76
C VAL A 84 6.21 23.12 2.08
N LEU A 85 5.22 22.84 2.92
CA LEU A 85 5.36 21.90 4.02
C LEU A 85 5.28 20.48 3.48
N HIS A 86 6.17 19.61 3.94
CA HIS A 86 6.10 18.18 3.65
C HIS A 86 6.48 17.35 4.85
N THR A 87 5.84 16.19 4.96
CA THR A 87 5.99 15.25 6.06
C THR A 87 6.89 14.10 5.64
N ALA A 88 7.78 13.69 6.55
CA ALA A 88 8.40 12.38 6.51
C ALA A 88 7.71 11.44 7.49
N ARG A 89 7.61 10.15 7.13
CA ARG A 89 6.95 9.10 7.95
C ARG A 89 7.45 9.06 9.39
N ASP A 90 8.74 9.31 9.58
CA ASP A 90 9.39 9.35 10.90
C ASP A 90 8.92 10.50 11.82
N GLY A 91 7.98 11.36 11.39
CA GLY A 91 7.45 12.48 12.15
C GLY A 91 8.13 13.82 11.87
N THR A 92 9.12 13.88 10.99
CA THR A 92 9.79 15.15 10.66
C THR A 92 8.91 15.97 9.73
N LEU A 93 8.63 17.22 10.11
CA LEU A 93 7.99 18.21 9.27
C LEU A 93 9.06 19.16 8.71
N ARG A 94 9.10 19.29 7.40
CA ARG A 94 10.07 20.12 6.68
C ARG A 94 9.35 21.19 5.88
N LEU A 95 10.04 22.30 5.64
CA LEU A 95 9.59 23.41 4.81
C LEU A 95 10.63 23.63 3.70
N THR A 96 10.18 23.60 2.45
CA THR A 96 10.99 23.93 1.27
C THR A 96 10.47 25.22 0.64
N ASP A 97 11.34 26.20 0.44
CA ASP A 97 10.97 27.45 -0.22
C ASP A 97 10.97 27.32 -1.76
N GLN A 98 10.56 28.38 -2.45
CA GLN A 98 10.54 28.43 -3.92
C GLN A 98 11.93 28.32 -4.57
N GLY A 99 12.99 28.63 -3.83
CA GLY A 99 14.37 28.50 -4.26
C GLY A 99 14.94 27.10 -4.05
N GLY A 100 14.18 26.19 -3.41
CA GLY A 100 14.60 24.83 -3.10
C GLY A 100 15.35 24.69 -1.76
N VAL A 101 15.41 25.74 -0.94
CA VAL A 101 16.04 25.64 0.38
C VAL A 101 15.10 24.90 1.31
N THR A 102 15.56 23.76 1.83
CA THR A 102 14.79 22.92 2.75
C THR A 102 15.31 23.04 4.18
N LYS A 103 14.40 23.24 5.14
CA LYS A 103 14.69 23.24 6.58
C LYS A 103 13.68 22.39 7.36
N VAL A 104 14.09 21.89 8.52
CA VAL A 104 13.17 21.24 9.46
C VAL A 104 12.34 22.31 10.17
N ALA A 105 11.02 22.24 10.02
CA ALA A 105 10.06 23.11 10.71
C ALA A 105 9.69 22.55 12.09
N GLY A 106 9.70 21.23 12.25
CA GLY A 106 9.43 20.57 13.52
C GLY A 106 9.59 19.05 13.46
N LYS A 107 9.50 18.41 14.62
CA LYS A 107 9.52 16.96 14.76
C LYS A 107 8.38 16.54 15.70
N ILE A 108 7.44 15.77 15.18
CA ILE A 108 6.31 15.25 15.93
C ILE A 108 6.70 13.84 16.41
N PRO A 109 6.64 13.56 17.73
CA PRO A 109 6.83 12.21 18.23
C PRO A 109 5.70 11.30 17.72
N VAL A 110 6.05 10.28 16.95
CA VAL A 110 5.11 9.30 16.39
C VAL A 110 5.63 7.89 16.61
N TYR A 111 4.71 6.92 16.61
CA TYR A 111 5.08 5.51 16.44
C TYR A 111 5.37 5.24 14.96
N ASN A 112 6.48 4.55 14.63
CA ASN A 112 6.92 4.38 13.24
C ASN A 112 7.31 2.94 12.86
N HIS A 113 6.48 1.95 13.18
CA HIS A 113 6.69 0.60 12.67
C HIS A 113 6.05 0.44 11.29
N ASP A 114 6.74 -0.21 10.36
CA ASP A 114 6.24 -0.51 9.01
C ASP A 114 5.66 0.73 8.28
N GLU A 115 4.35 0.78 8.04
CA GLU A 115 3.66 1.88 7.36
C GLU A 115 3.07 2.93 8.32
N GLU A 116 3.29 2.76 9.63
CA GLU A 116 2.88 3.73 10.65
C GLU A 116 3.81 4.95 10.66
N GLY A 117 3.29 6.07 11.16
CA GLY A 117 4.04 7.31 11.26
C GLY A 117 3.20 8.55 10.98
N LEU A 118 3.87 9.66 10.74
CA LEU A 118 3.20 10.91 10.36
C LEU A 118 2.76 10.84 8.89
N GLN A 119 1.45 10.82 8.70
CA GLN A 119 0.83 10.64 7.38
C GLN A 119 0.63 11.99 6.69
N GLY A 120 -0.33 12.78 7.15
CA GLY A 120 -0.79 14.01 6.49
C GLY A 120 -0.33 15.31 7.16
N VAL A 121 -0.55 16.42 6.44
CA VAL A 121 -0.46 17.79 6.94
C VAL A 121 -1.56 18.62 6.30
N GLY A 122 -2.18 19.51 7.07
CA GLY A 122 -3.15 20.49 6.59
C GLY A 122 -2.75 21.89 7.01
N ILE A 123 -3.16 22.89 6.25
CA ILE A 123 -2.94 24.31 6.54
C ILE A 123 -4.32 24.92 6.82
N ASP A 124 -4.41 25.69 7.90
CA ASP A 124 -5.63 26.41 8.23
C ASP A 124 -5.92 27.47 7.15
N PRO A 125 -7.15 27.61 6.64
CA PRO A 125 -7.48 28.62 5.63
C PRO A 125 -7.16 30.06 6.05
N ASP A 126 -7.17 30.36 7.36
CA ASP A 126 -6.86 31.67 7.94
C ASP A 126 -5.42 31.78 8.46
N PHE A 127 -4.50 30.88 8.06
CA PHE A 127 -3.13 30.79 8.60
C PHE A 127 -2.30 32.09 8.54
N GLU A 128 -2.58 32.99 7.58
CA GLU A 128 -1.82 34.23 7.38
C GLU A 128 -2.52 35.50 7.91
N ASN A 129 -3.72 35.36 8.48
CA ASN A 129 -4.56 36.50 8.88
C ASN A 129 -4.31 36.98 10.31
#